data_AF-Q7YTV2-F1
#
_entry.id   AF-Q7YTV2-F1
#
_cell.length_a   1.000
_cell.length_b   1.000
_cell.length_c   1.000
_cell.angle_alpha   90.00
_cell.angle_beta   90.00
_cell.angle_gamma   90.00
#
_symmetry.space_group_name_H-M   'P 1'
#
loop_
_entity.id
_entity.type
_entity.pdbx_description
1 polymer ?
#
loop_
_entity_poly.entity_id
_entity_poly.type
_entity_poly.pdbx_seq_one_letter_code
_entity_poly.pdbx_strand_id
1 'polypeptide(L)'
;MLSNEDGLFQTDAFSPSDYIRDRLKGVKIGDETRKLRHLRSEMGALNHASQETLKNNVFRNYQQFIDASKEISHLEREIYQLTHSLIEQKQVIENLIMMTGDDKSSIHTVSSHSTTTSTTNPIQILMQKMEGIGGILNNMSTSEKVILYGEMEQFDVETKKPVQKCMLILLSHRLIIGNINAAGKYVMESTLSLNSVAPVNVKDRESGAANAGKVLKLLIFPESRCYLCESARIRTLWFDELEQAKREILHKGSLVRQATIRGKRQTVKERKAAASSAIEEKPSFLEEEEDVGDENEERNPQSKCCVKCMQMNYGRCIYNIWLITSETAPFLRIPLLLF
;
A
#
# COMPACT_ATOMS: atom_id res chain seq x y z
N MET A 1 -38.98 20.60 -42.79
CA MET A 1 -39.66 19.31 -42.57
C MET A 1 -38.97 18.25 -43.42
N LEU A 2 -37.84 17.69 -42.97
CA LEU A 2 -37.04 16.73 -43.74
C LEU A 2 -36.57 15.52 -42.91
N SER A 3 -37.03 15.38 -41.66
CA SER A 3 -36.50 14.40 -40.70
C SER A 3 -37.26 13.07 -40.63
N ASN A 4 -38.41 12.96 -41.31
CA ASN A 4 -39.30 11.80 -41.21
C ASN A 4 -39.26 10.86 -42.42
N GLU A 5 -38.61 11.24 -43.52
CA GLU A 5 -38.64 10.44 -44.76
C GLU A 5 -37.57 9.33 -44.77
N ASP A 6 -36.40 9.55 -44.16
CA ASP A 6 -35.33 8.55 -44.06
C ASP A 6 -35.74 7.30 -43.26
N GLY A 7 -36.64 7.45 -42.27
CA GLY A 7 -37.19 6.34 -41.49
C GLY A 7 -38.20 5.48 -42.28
N LEU A 8 -38.90 6.07 -43.27
CA LEU A 8 -39.90 5.38 -44.08
C LEU A 8 -39.26 4.32 -44.99
N PHE A 9 -38.04 4.55 -45.44
CA PHE A 9 -37.27 3.60 -46.26
C PHE A 9 -36.59 2.48 -45.44
N GLN A 10 -36.61 2.58 -44.11
CA GLN A 10 -35.99 1.61 -43.19
C GLN A 10 -37.00 0.66 -42.52
N THR A 11 -38.31 0.89 -42.71
CA THR A 11 -39.37 0.00 -42.19
C THR A 11 -39.68 -1.16 -43.13
N ASP A 12 -39.76 -2.38 -42.60
CA ASP A 12 -40.09 -3.62 -43.35
C ASP A 12 -41.45 -3.58 -44.09
N ALA A 13 -42.34 -2.65 -43.73
CA ALA A 13 -43.65 -2.45 -44.36
C ALA A 13 -43.64 -1.48 -45.56
N PHE A 14 -42.48 -1.07 -46.07
CA PHE A 14 -42.38 -0.12 -47.18
C PHE A 14 -42.91 -0.70 -48.51
N SER A 15 -43.95 -0.09 -49.07
CA SER A 15 -44.48 -0.41 -50.41
C SER A 15 -44.03 0.64 -51.44
N PRO A 16 -43.13 0.30 -52.38
CA PRO A 16 -42.68 1.24 -53.43
C PRO A 16 -43.84 1.73 -54.32
N SER A 17 -44.80 0.85 -54.58
CA SER A 17 -45.96 1.13 -55.43
C SER A 17 -46.89 2.17 -54.80
N ASP A 18 -47.12 2.09 -53.49
CA ASP A 18 -47.98 3.03 -52.78
C ASP A 18 -47.27 4.36 -52.52
N TYR A 19 -45.95 4.33 -52.26
CA TYR A 19 -45.12 5.54 -52.18
C TYR A 19 -45.15 6.34 -53.51
N ILE A 20 -44.91 5.68 -54.65
CA ILE A 20 -44.98 6.34 -55.97
C ILE A 20 -46.40 6.83 -56.27
N ARG A 21 -47.43 6.02 -55.97
CA ARG A 21 -48.84 6.43 -56.16
C ARG A 21 -49.17 7.68 -55.35
N ASP A 22 -48.73 7.76 -54.10
CA ASP A 22 -48.95 8.92 -53.23
C ASP A 22 -48.27 10.17 -53.77
N ARG A 23 -46.99 10.08 -54.16
CA ARG A 23 -46.26 11.19 -54.78
C ARG A 23 -46.86 11.66 -56.12
N LEU A 24 -47.64 10.83 -56.81
CA LEU A 24 -48.33 11.18 -58.06
C LEU A 24 -49.77 11.68 -57.87
N LYS A 25 -50.34 11.63 -56.66
CA LYS A 25 -51.68 12.19 -56.39
C LYS A 25 -51.74 13.68 -56.77
N GLY A 26 -52.82 14.07 -57.46
CA GLY A 26 -53.10 15.46 -57.82
C GLY A 26 -52.18 16.08 -58.89
N VAL A 27 -51.35 15.29 -59.58
CA VAL A 27 -50.53 15.79 -60.69
C VAL A 27 -51.41 16.03 -61.92
N LYS A 28 -51.13 17.09 -62.68
CA LYS A 28 -51.84 17.39 -63.92
C LYS A 28 -51.45 16.38 -65.00
N ILE A 29 -52.45 15.95 -65.78
CA ILE A 29 -52.26 15.08 -66.96
C ILE A 29 -51.23 15.74 -67.89
N GLY A 30 -50.10 15.07 -68.09
CA GLY A 30 -48.94 15.55 -68.87
C GLY A 30 -47.70 15.91 -68.04
N ASP A 31 -47.83 16.30 -66.76
CA ASP A 31 -46.69 16.67 -65.89
C ASP A 31 -46.07 15.47 -65.15
N GLU A 32 -46.74 14.31 -65.15
CA GLU A 32 -46.32 13.09 -64.43
C GLU A 32 -44.90 12.65 -64.79
N THR A 33 -44.56 12.60 -66.08
CA THR A 33 -43.22 12.25 -66.59
C THR A 33 -42.15 13.26 -66.18
N ARG A 34 -42.52 14.51 -65.88
CA ARG A 34 -41.60 15.53 -65.33
C ARG A 34 -41.37 15.29 -63.85
N LYS A 35 -42.44 15.03 -63.08
CA LYS A 35 -42.35 14.74 -61.64
C LYS A 35 -41.61 13.44 -61.35
N LEU A 36 -41.85 12.39 -62.13
CA LEU A 36 -41.11 11.11 -62.04
C LEU A 36 -39.61 11.27 -62.34
N ARG A 37 -39.25 12.06 -63.36
CA ARG A 37 -37.82 12.34 -63.65
C ARG A 37 -37.17 13.14 -62.54
N HIS A 38 -37.88 14.08 -61.92
CA HIS A 38 -37.38 14.84 -60.78
C HIS A 38 -37.15 13.92 -59.56
N LEU A 39 -38.17 13.13 -59.17
CA LEU A 39 -38.07 12.17 -58.06
C LEU A 39 -36.95 11.13 -58.27
N ARG A 40 -36.75 10.64 -59.51
CA ARG A 40 -35.64 9.74 -59.85
C ARG A 40 -34.28 10.43 -59.72
N SER A 41 -34.17 11.70 -60.08
CA SER A 41 -32.93 12.48 -59.94
C SER A 41 -32.61 12.76 -58.47
N GLU A 42 -33.63 13.09 -57.68
CA GLU A 42 -33.54 13.35 -56.24
C GLU A 42 -33.14 12.08 -55.47
N MET A 43 -33.83 10.96 -55.72
CA MET A 43 -33.46 9.65 -55.16
C MET A 43 -32.05 9.21 -55.60
N GLY A 44 -31.64 9.51 -56.85
CA GLY A 44 -30.28 9.26 -57.32
C GLY A 44 -29.22 10.06 -56.56
N ALA A 45 -29.48 11.35 -56.30
CA ALA A 45 -28.60 12.21 -55.52
C ALA A 45 -28.53 11.77 -54.04
N LEU A 46 -29.67 11.47 -53.42
CA LEU A 46 -29.75 10.95 -52.04
C LEU A 46 -29.01 9.61 -51.89
N ASN A 47 -29.16 8.69 -52.86
CA ASN A 47 -28.45 7.42 -52.86
C ASN A 47 -26.92 7.64 -52.98
N HIS A 48 -26.46 8.55 -53.85
CA HIS A 48 -25.03 8.88 -53.95
C HIS A 48 -24.49 9.45 -52.63
N ALA A 49 -25.19 10.45 -52.06
CA ALA A 49 -24.80 11.07 -50.79
C ALA A 49 -24.80 10.08 -49.62
N SER A 50 -25.77 9.16 -49.58
CA SER A 50 -25.83 8.09 -48.59
C SER A 50 -24.66 7.10 -48.75
N GLN A 51 -24.37 6.64 -49.98
CA GLN A 51 -23.23 5.76 -50.24
C GLN A 51 -21.89 6.38 -49.89
N GLU A 52 -21.70 7.68 -50.18
CA GLU A 52 -20.50 8.42 -49.82
C GLU A 52 -20.38 8.59 -48.30
N THR A 53 -21.48 8.92 -47.62
CA THR A 53 -21.54 9.00 -46.15
C THR A 53 -21.25 7.65 -45.49
N LEU A 54 -21.81 6.55 -46.00
CA LEU A 54 -21.55 5.19 -45.52
C LEU A 54 -20.07 4.80 -45.71
N LYS A 55 -19.48 5.05 -46.88
CA LYS A 55 -18.05 4.80 -47.14
C LYS A 55 -17.17 5.59 -46.17
N ASN A 56 -17.46 6.88 -45.97
CA ASN A 56 -16.71 7.75 -45.07
C ASN A 56 -16.84 7.30 -43.60
N ASN A 57 -18.03 6.90 -43.16
CA ASN A 57 -18.23 6.36 -41.81
C ASN A 57 -17.52 5.01 -41.60
N VAL A 58 -17.60 4.09 -42.56
CA VAL A 58 -16.90 2.80 -42.51
C VAL A 58 -15.39 3.01 -42.47
N PHE A 59 -14.85 3.88 -43.34
CA PHE A 59 -13.42 4.21 -43.34
C PHE A 59 -12.97 4.83 -42.02
N ARG A 60 -13.73 5.80 -41.49
CA ARG A 60 -13.46 6.43 -40.19
C ARG A 60 -13.48 5.41 -39.04
N ASN A 61 -14.45 4.50 -39.03
CA ASN A 61 -14.55 3.47 -37.99
C ASN A 61 -13.36 2.50 -38.05
N TYR A 62 -12.94 2.06 -39.24
CA TYR A 62 -11.73 1.25 -39.39
C TYR A 62 -10.47 2.00 -38.98
N GLN A 63 -10.33 3.28 -39.34
CA GLN A 63 -9.20 4.10 -38.91
C GLN A 63 -9.13 4.22 -37.38
N GLN A 64 -10.26 4.53 -36.73
CA GLN A 64 -10.35 4.60 -35.26
C GLN A 64 -10.04 3.26 -34.59
N PHE A 65 -10.52 2.14 -35.15
CA PHE A 65 -10.20 0.80 -34.66
C PHE A 65 -8.70 0.49 -34.77
N ILE A 66 -8.07 0.83 -35.91
CA ILE A 66 -6.64 0.65 -36.13
C ILE A 66 -5.82 1.49 -35.15
N ASP A 67 -6.19 2.75 -34.94
CA ASP A 67 -5.42 3.65 -34.06
C ASP A 67 -5.59 3.29 -32.59
N ALA A 68 -6.81 2.94 -32.14
CA ALA A 68 -7.04 2.38 -30.81
C ALA A 68 -6.26 1.06 -30.59
N SER A 69 -6.19 0.19 -31.60
CA SER A 69 -5.40 -1.05 -31.52
C SER A 69 -3.90 -0.77 -31.35
N LYS A 70 -3.34 0.24 -32.04
CA LYS A 70 -1.94 0.66 -31.86
C LYS A 70 -1.70 1.22 -30.45
N GLU A 71 -2.63 2.00 -29.92
CA GLU A 71 -2.54 2.58 -28.58
C GLU A 71 -2.55 1.47 -27.51
N ILE A 72 -3.46 0.49 -27.64
CA ILE A 72 -3.48 -0.71 -26.78
C ILE A 72 -2.14 -1.45 -26.83
N SER A 73 -1.61 -1.75 -28.03
CA SER A 73 -0.30 -2.43 -28.15
C SER A 73 0.89 -1.60 -27.66
N HIS A 74 0.77 -0.27 -27.61
CA HIS A 74 1.77 0.59 -26.97
C HIS A 74 1.70 0.47 -25.44
N LEU A 75 0.50 0.57 -24.87
CA LEU A 75 0.27 0.43 -23.43
C LEU A 75 0.65 -0.96 -22.91
N GLU A 76 0.33 -2.02 -23.65
CA GLU A 76 0.75 -3.40 -23.33
C GLU A 76 2.27 -3.52 -23.19
N ARG A 77 3.03 -2.84 -24.06
CA ARG A 77 4.50 -2.82 -24.02
C ARG A 77 5.02 -2.08 -22.79
N GLU A 78 4.43 -0.93 -22.45
CA GLU A 78 4.83 -0.16 -21.27
C GLU A 78 4.50 -0.89 -19.98
N ILE A 79 3.30 -1.48 -19.88
CA ILE A 79 2.88 -2.32 -18.74
C ILE A 79 3.83 -3.51 -18.59
N TYR A 80 4.21 -4.17 -19.69
CA TYR A 80 5.18 -5.26 -19.67
C TYR A 80 6.56 -4.80 -19.15
N GLN A 81 7.08 -3.68 -19.66
CA GLN A 81 8.37 -3.10 -19.22
C GLN A 81 8.34 -2.75 -17.72
N LEU A 82 7.31 -2.04 -17.26
CA LEU A 82 7.14 -1.69 -15.84
C LEU A 82 7.03 -2.94 -14.96
N THR A 83 6.25 -3.94 -15.39
CA THR A 83 6.12 -5.22 -14.69
C THR A 83 7.46 -5.94 -14.58
N HIS A 84 8.25 -5.94 -15.66
CA HIS A 84 9.58 -6.55 -15.67
C HIS A 84 10.53 -5.85 -14.70
N SER A 85 10.66 -4.52 -14.78
CA SER A 85 11.52 -3.75 -13.86
C SER A 85 11.10 -3.87 -12.39
N LEU A 86 9.81 -3.99 -12.10
CA LEU A 86 9.34 -4.26 -10.74
C LEU A 86 9.71 -5.68 -10.26
N ILE A 87 9.69 -6.69 -11.15
CA ILE A 87 10.16 -8.04 -10.85
C ILE A 87 11.67 -8.05 -10.60
N GLU A 88 12.47 -7.37 -11.43
CA GLU A 88 13.92 -7.23 -11.23
C GLU A 88 14.25 -6.55 -9.89
N GLN A 89 13.60 -5.41 -9.59
CA GLN A 89 13.76 -4.72 -8.32
C GLN A 89 13.37 -5.61 -7.14
N LYS A 90 12.26 -6.35 -7.24
CA LYS A 90 11.83 -7.31 -6.22
C LYS A 90 12.88 -8.40 -6.00
N GLN A 91 13.43 -8.99 -7.07
CA GLN A 91 14.47 -10.02 -6.96
C GLN A 91 15.74 -9.48 -6.30
N VAL A 92 16.17 -8.25 -6.63
CA VAL A 92 17.29 -7.60 -5.95
C VAL A 92 17.00 -7.41 -4.45
N ILE A 93 15.79 -6.98 -4.07
CA ILE A 93 15.39 -6.84 -2.67
C ILE A 93 15.34 -8.21 -1.96
N GLU A 94 14.77 -9.24 -2.58
CA GLU A 94 14.73 -10.60 -2.01
C GLU A 94 16.15 -11.17 -1.79
N ASN A 95 17.06 -10.97 -2.75
CA ASN A 95 18.47 -11.33 -2.62
C ASN A 95 19.17 -10.55 -1.50
N LEU A 96 18.95 -9.23 -1.40
CA LEU A 96 19.53 -8.41 -0.33
C LEU A 96 19.02 -8.81 1.06
N ILE A 97 17.74 -9.13 1.20
CA ILE A 97 17.18 -9.66 2.46
C ILE A 97 17.86 -10.99 2.81
N MET A 98 17.97 -11.90 1.84
CA MET A 98 18.61 -13.20 2.05
C MET A 98 20.11 -13.10 2.39
N MET A 99 20.82 -12.11 1.85
CA MET A 99 22.23 -11.82 2.18
C MET A 99 22.40 -11.10 3.53
N THR A 100 21.42 -10.32 3.97
CA THR A 100 21.48 -9.56 5.23
C THR A 100 21.06 -10.39 6.44
N GLY A 101 20.30 -11.48 6.23
CA GLY A 101 20.00 -12.50 7.24
C GLY A 101 18.97 -12.11 8.32
N ASP A 102 18.39 -10.90 8.24
CA ASP A 102 17.43 -10.40 9.24
C ASP A 102 15.96 -10.60 8.82
N ASP A 103 15.20 -11.25 9.70
CA ASP A 103 13.77 -11.50 9.55
C ASP A 103 12.93 -10.20 9.60
N LYS A 104 12.43 -9.77 8.43
CA LYS A 104 11.16 -9.05 8.17
C LYS A 104 10.71 -7.89 9.10
N SER A 105 11.57 -7.33 9.95
CA SER A 105 11.18 -6.34 10.96
C SER A 105 12.05 -5.08 10.89
N SER A 106 11.37 -3.93 10.84
CA SER A 106 11.89 -2.56 10.79
C SER A 106 12.84 -2.21 9.62
N ILE A 107 12.28 -1.69 8.53
CA ILE A 107 12.66 -0.37 8.00
C ILE A 107 11.38 0.35 7.53
N HIS A 108 10.88 1.32 8.31
CA HIS A 108 9.84 2.25 7.88
C HIS A 108 10.44 3.65 7.76
N THR A 109 11.04 3.94 6.61
CA THR A 109 11.53 5.29 6.28
C THR A 109 10.36 6.19 5.86
N VAL A 110 10.11 7.24 6.63
CA VAL A 110 9.36 8.42 6.15
C VAL A 110 10.35 9.53 5.85
N SER A 111 10.71 9.67 4.58
CA SER A 111 11.40 10.85 4.08
C SER A 111 10.47 11.62 3.15
N SER A 112 9.97 12.76 3.63
CA SER A 112 9.31 13.74 2.77
C SER A 112 10.36 14.41 1.89
N HIS A 113 10.23 14.23 0.57
CA HIS A 113 10.87 15.07 -0.44
C HIS A 113 12.41 14.98 -0.61
N SER A 114 12.92 13.84 -1.07
CA SER A 114 14.01 13.83 -2.07
C SER A 114 14.04 12.53 -2.89
N THR A 115 13.65 12.60 -4.16
CA THR A 115 13.84 11.52 -5.13
C THR A 115 15.31 11.41 -5.55
N THR A 116 16.04 10.43 -5.02
CA THR A 116 17.17 9.78 -5.69
C THR A 116 17.60 8.52 -4.94
N THR A 117 17.50 7.38 -5.63
CA THR A 117 18.46 6.25 -5.68
C THR A 117 19.45 5.97 -4.55
N SER A 118 19.66 4.67 -4.35
CA SER A 118 20.78 3.97 -3.68
C SER A 118 20.56 3.53 -2.22
N THR A 119 21.12 2.35 -1.94
CA THR A 119 21.20 1.63 -0.67
C THR A 119 22.06 2.38 0.35
N THR A 120 21.63 3.58 0.71
CA THR A 120 22.31 4.46 1.65
C THR A 120 21.96 4.04 3.08
N ASN A 121 22.98 3.64 3.85
CA ASN A 121 22.80 3.28 5.24
C ASN A 121 22.22 4.51 6.00
N PRO A 122 21.11 4.38 6.75
CA PRO A 122 20.49 5.52 7.42
C PRO A 122 21.45 6.26 8.35
N ILE A 123 22.45 5.58 8.92
CA ILE A 123 23.51 6.19 9.74
C ILE A 123 24.30 7.23 8.92
N GLN A 124 24.66 6.92 7.67
CA GLN A 124 25.42 7.85 6.81
C GLN A 124 24.58 9.09 6.45
N ILE A 125 23.29 8.91 6.16
CA ILE A 125 22.36 10.02 5.89
C ILE A 125 22.27 10.94 7.10
N LEU A 126 22.13 10.36 8.30
CA LEU A 126 22.03 11.12 9.55
C LEU A 126 23.33 11.84 9.91
N MET A 127 24.50 11.22 9.69
CA MET A 127 25.81 11.86 9.87
C MET A 127 26.06 13.04 8.92
N GLN A 128 25.48 13.01 7.71
CA GLN A 128 25.55 14.13 6.76
C GLN A 128 24.55 15.25 7.12
N LYS A 129 23.31 14.88 7.50
CA LYS A 129 22.25 15.85 7.82
C LYS A 129 22.42 16.55 9.16
N MET A 130 22.97 15.88 10.19
CA MET A 130 23.05 16.41 11.55
C MET A 130 24.47 16.38 12.13
N GLU A 131 24.97 17.55 12.52
CA GLU A 131 26.25 17.70 13.19
C GLU A 131 26.19 17.25 14.66
N GLY A 132 27.29 16.68 15.15
CA GLY A 132 27.41 16.14 16.52
C GLY A 132 26.91 14.70 16.70
N ILE A 133 26.11 14.16 15.78
CA ILE A 133 25.51 12.82 15.97
C ILE A 133 26.48 11.64 15.78
N GLY A 134 27.56 11.85 15.02
CA GLY A 134 28.49 10.76 14.65
C GLY A 134 29.11 10.05 15.85
N GLY A 135 29.38 10.77 16.94
CA GLY A 135 29.88 10.18 18.19
C GLY A 135 28.87 9.27 18.91
N ILE A 136 27.57 9.41 18.66
CA ILE A 136 26.55 8.50 19.18
C ILE A 136 26.38 7.32 18.22
N LEU A 137 26.18 7.58 16.92
CA LEU A 137 25.91 6.53 15.94
C LEU A 137 27.08 5.54 15.78
N ASN A 138 28.33 6.03 15.83
CA ASN A 138 29.52 5.16 15.72
C ASN A 138 29.77 4.32 16.99
N ASN A 139 29.18 4.70 18.13
CA ASN A 139 29.32 3.99 19.41
C ASN A 139 28.05 3.21 19.78
N MET A 140 27.10 3.05 18.86
CA MET A 140 25.92 2.20 19.08
C MET A 140 26.34 0.74 19.28
N SER A 141 25.73 0.09 20.26
CA SER A 141 25.88 -1.36 20.44
C SER A 141 25.17 -2.10 19.31
N THR A 142 25.55 -3.34 19.00
CA THR A 142 24.93 -4.17 17.94
C THR A 142 23.41 -4.38 18.11
N SER A 143 22.87 -4.12 19.31
CA SER A 143 21.45 -4.17 19.63
C SER A 143 20.68 -2.84 19.47
N GLU A 144 21.38 -1.72 19.25
CA GLU A 144 20.78 -0.41 19.00
C GLU A 144 20.64 -0.16 17.50
N LYS A 145 19.40 0.10 17.06
CA LYS A 145 19.07 0.46 15.67
C LYS A 145 18.35 1.80 15.60
N VAL A 146 18.52 2.48 14.46
CA VAL A 146 17.67 3.61 14.06
C VAL A 146 16.30 3.06 13.70
N ILE A 147 15.27 3.46 14.44
CA ILE A 147 13.88 3.03 14.21
C ILE A 147 13.22 3.98 13.21
N LEU A 148 13.31 5.28 13.49
CA LEU A 148 12.60 6.33 12.76
C LEU A 148 13.41 7.64 12.82
N TYR A 149 13.39 8.43 11.76
CA TYR A 149 13.92 9.79 11.76
C TYR A 149 13.07 10.69 10.86
N GLY A 150 13.12 12.01 11.09
CA GLY A 150 12.35 12.96 10.29
C GLY A 150 12.49 14.41 10.75
N GLU A 151 12.18 15.31 9.82
CA GLU A 151 12.17 16.76 10.03
C GLU A 151 10.78 17.22 10.48
N MET A 152 10.75 18.08 11.50
CA MET A 152 9.53 18.53 12.19
C MET A 152 9.70 19.99 12.61
N GLU A 153 8.59 20.67 12.94
CA GLU A 153 8.67 22.04 13.49
C GLU A 153 8.35 22.02 14.98
N GLN A 154 9.20 22.62 15.82
CA GLN A 154 8.86 22.83 17.22
C GLN A 154 7.66 23.76 17.30
N PHE A 155 6.64 23.39 18.06
CA PHE A 155 5.37 24.09 18.16
C PHE A 155 5.19 24.67 19.56
N ASP A 156 4.88 25.96 19.64
CA ASP A 156 4.47 26.59 20.89
C ASP A 156 2.94 26.55 21.03
N VAL A 157 2.48 26.02 22.16
CA VAL A 157 1.06 25.85 22.49
C VAL A 157 0.41 27.17 22.91
N GLU A 158 1.18 28.12 23.46
CA GLU A 158 0.66 29.41 23.90
C GLU A 158 0.44 30.35 22.71
N THR A 159 1.46 30.57 21.87
CA THR A 159 1.33 31.40 20.65
C THR A 159 0.65 30.69 19.48
N LYS A 160 0.49 29.35 19.55
CA LYS A 160 -0.08 28.46 18.52
C LYS A 160 0.63 28.55 17.16
N LYS A 161 1.95 28.76 17.19
CA LYS A 161 2.79 28.95 16.01
C LYS A 161 3.97 27.97 16.00
N PRO A 162 4.46 27.59 14.80
CA PRO A 162 5.77 26.94 14.68
C PRO A 162 6.87 27.95 15.09
N VAL A 163 7.87 27.44 15.80
CA VAL A 163 8.98 28.21 16.39
C VAL A 163 10.24 28.06 15.55
N GLN A 164 10.68 26.82 15.33
CA GLN A 164 11.90 26.48 14.60
C GLN A 164 11.83 25.08 13.99
N LYS A 165 12.63 24.81 12.96
CA LYS A 165 12.80 23.46 12.40
C LYS A 165 13.75 22.63 13.26
N CYS A 166 13.39 21.37 13.44
CA CYS A 166 14.14 20.40 14.20
C CYS A 166 14.14 19.02 13.51
N MET A 167 15.18 18.24 13.76
CA MET A 167 15.35 16.86 13.33
C MET A 167 15.13 15.96 14.54
N LEU A 168 14.20 15.02 14.48
CA LEU A 168 14.02 13.98 15.48
C LEU A 168 14.54 12.65 14.96
N ILE A 169 15.23 11.90 15.83
CA ILE A 169 15.84 10.60 15.50
C ILE A 169 15.57 9.65 16.67
N LEU A 170 14.72 8.64 16.42
CA LEU A 170 14.37 7.58 17.35
C LEU A 170 15.33 6.40 17.19
N LEU A 171 16.09 6.12 18.24
CA LEU A 171 16.89 4.92 18.41
C LEU A 171 16.19 3.95 19.38
N SER A 172 16.62 2.70 19.45
CA SER A 172 16.04 1.67 20.32
C SER A 172 15.91 2.03 21.80
N HIS A 173 16.76 2.92 22.32
CA HIS A 173 16.79 3.30 23.75
C HIS A 173 16.78 4.81 23.99
N ARG A 174 16.91 5.63 22.93
CA ARG A 174 17.12 7.08 23.02
C ARG A 174 16.36 7.81 21.92
N LEU A 175 15.91 9.03 22.22
CA LEU A 175 15.41 9.99 21.25
C LEU A 175 16.43 11.13 21.16
N ILE A 176 16.97 11.39 19.98
CA ILE A 176 17.87 12.50 19.72
C ILE A 176 17.08 13.62 19.03
N ILE A 177 17.29 14.85 19.46
CA ILE A 177 16.70 16.07 18.89
C ILE A 177 17.83 16.98 18.46
N GLY A 178 17.78 17.49 17.23
CA GLY A 178 18.65 18.54 16.74
C GLY A 178 17.87 19.72 16.19
N ASN A 179 18.39 20.94 16.36
CA ASN A 179 17.77 22.16 15.85
C ASN A 179 18.55 22.68 14.64
N ILE A 180 17.87 23.42 13.76
CA ILE A 180 18.54 24.11 12.66
C ILE A 180 19.36 25.30 13.19
N ASN A 181 20.63 25.38 12.82
CA ASN A 181 21.47 26.54 13.15
C ASN A 181 21.25 27.69 12.15
N ALA A 182 21.82 28.86 12.43
CA ALA A 182 21.73 30.03 11.55
C ALA A 182 22.34 29.82 10.14
N ALA A 183 23.17 28.79 9.95
CA ALA A 183 23.74 28.38 8.67
C ALA A 183 22.88 27.33 7.92
N GLY A 184 21.69 27.02 8.41
CA GLY A 184 20.75 26.08 7.78
C GLY A 184 21.06 24.59 7.99
N LYS A 185 22.02 24.24 8.85
CA LYS A 185 22.41 22.86 9.15
C LYS A 185 21.83 22.41 10.49
N TYR A 186 21.35 21.17 10.57
CA TYR A 186 20.91 20.62 11.86
C TYR A 186 22.13 20.33 12.76
N VAL A 187 22.05 20.76 14.01
CA VAL A 187 23.04 20.49 15.06
C VAL A 187 22.31 19.79 16.21
N MET A 188 22.91 18.72 16.74
CA MET A 188 22.36 17.99 17.88
C MET A 188 22.18 18.92 19.10
N GLU A 189 20.96 19.03 19.61
CA GLU A 189 20.63 19.82 20.80
C GLU A 189 20.62 18.93 22.06
N SER A 190 19.91 17.80 22.00
CA SER A 190 19.70 16.94 23.16
C SER A 190 19.59 15.47 22.79
N THR A 191 19.98 14.60 23.74
CA THR A 191 19.83 13.15 23.67
C THR A 191 19.08 12.68 24.91
N LEU A 192 17.86 12.19 24.72
CA LEU A 192 16.92 11.82 25.78
C LEU A 192 16.82 10.29 25.88
N SER A 193 16.69 9.74 27.08
CA SER A 193 16.35 8.31 27.22
C SER A 193 14.86 8.10 27.01
N LEU A 194 14.45 7.05 26.31
CA LEU A 194 13.02 6.73 26.12
C LEU A 194 12.29 6.41 27.45
N ASN A 195 13.02 6.17 28.54
CA ASN A 195 12.45 6.06 29.88
C ASN A 195 11.93 7.40 30.43
N SER A 196 12.53 8.53 30.05
CA SER A 196 12.15 9.88 30.50
C SER A 196 11.26 10.64 29.51
N VAL A 197 10.96 10.04 28.35
CA VAL A 197 10.08 10.59 27.31
C VAL A 197 8.73 9.87 27.35
N ALA A 198 7.61 10.59 27.31
CA ALA A 198 6.28 10.01 27.08
C ALA A 198 5.53 10.78 25.98
N PRO A 199 5.14 10.13 24.87
CA PRO A 199 4.30 10.75 23.86
C PRO A 199 2.87 10.93 24.40
N VAL A 200 2.25 12.05 24.08
CA VAL A 200 0.90 12.43 24.51
C VAL A 200 0.11 12.94 23.31
N ASN A 201 -1.18 12.59 23.26
CA ASN A 201 -2.09 13.13 22.25
C ASN A 201 -2.61 14.51 22.68
N VAL A 202 -2.44 15.50 21.82
CA VAL A 202 -2.89 16.88 22.03
C VAL A 202 -4.31 17.01 21.47
N LYS A 203 -5.22 17.63 22.22
CA LYS A 203 -6.59 17.86 21.75
C LYS A 203 -6.61 18.95 20.69
N ASP A 204 -7.43 18.81 19.65
CA ASP A 204 -7.47 19.77 18.53
C ASP A 204 -7.77 21.23 18.95
N ARG A 205 -8.47 21.42 20.07
CA ARG A 205 -8.71 22.74 20.68
C ARG A 205 -7.43 23.45 21.14
N GLU A 206 -6.43 22.68 21.59
CA GLU A 206 -5.12 23.18 22.02
C GLU A 206 -4.27 23.52 20.78
N SER A 207 -4.19 22.60 19.82
CA SER A 207 -3.46 22.76 18.55
C SER A 207 -4.00 23.90 17.65
N GLY A 208 -5.30 24.16 17.72
CA GLY A 208 -6.02 25.04 16.78
C GLY A 208 -6.45 24.32 15.50
N ALA A 209 -7.54 24.78 14.88
CA ALA A 209 -8.22 24.06 13.80
C ALA A 209 -7.33 23.71 12.59
N ALA A 210 -6.37 24.58 12.23
CA ALA A 210 -5.43 24.33 11.13
C ALA A 210 -4.40 23.21 11.41
N ASN A 211 -4.13 22.93 12.70
CA ASN A 211 -3.14 21.96 13.16
C ASN A 211 -3.78 20.76 13.88
N ALA A 212 -5.10 20.58 13.74
CA ALA A 212 -5.84 19.46 14.29
C ALA A 212 -5.22 18.12 13.87
N GLY A 213 -5.03 17.20 14.81
CA GLY A 213 -4.36 15.92 14.62
C GLY A 213 -2.87 15.96 14.22
N LYS A 214 -2.25 17.14 14.03
CA LYS A 214 -0.84 17.26 13.57
C LYS A 214 0.18 17.44 14.68
N VAL A 215 -0.23 17.80 15.89
CA VAL A 215 0.69 18.09 17.00
C VAL A 215 1.00 16.83 17.81
N LEU A 216 2.29 16.56 18.00
CA LEU A 216 2.84 15.54 18.89
C LEU A 216 3.42 16.23 20.13
N LYS A 217 2.87 15.96 21.32
CA LYS A 217 3.45 16.43 22.58
C LYS A 217 4.30 15.34 23.21
N LEU A 218 5.52 15.68 23.57
CA LEU A 218 6.43 14.83 24.33
C LEU A 218 6.58 15.43 25.73
N LEU A 219 6.18 14.67 26.75
CA LEU A 219 6.56 14.95 28.14
C LEU A 219 8.00 14.44 28.32
N ILE A 220 8.90 15.34 28.70
CA ILE A 220 10.34 15.10 28.82
C ILE A 220 10.74 15.63 30.20
N PHE A 221 10.59 14.80 31.23
CA PHE A 221 10.63 15.27 32.63
C PHE A 221 11.89 16.12 32.92
N PRO A 222 11.76 17.36 33.47
CA PRO A 222 10.53 17.98 34.00
C PRO A 222 9.69 18.80 33.00
N GLU A 223 10.14 18.96 31.76
CA GLU A 223 9.52 19.83 30.73
C GLU A 223 8.46 19.10 29.87
N SER A 224 7.77 19.86 29.01
CA SER A 224 7.03 19.29 27.88
C SER A 224 7.30 20.08 26.60
N ARG A 225 7.58 19.39 25.50
CA ARG A 225 7.82 19.98 24.18
C ARG A 225 6.77 19.51 23.19
N CYS A 226 6.33 20.38 22.30
CA CYS A 226 5.37 20.03 21.24
C CYS A 226 6.03 20.17 19.87
N TYR A 227 5.65 19.30 18.95
CA TYR A 227 6.18 19.22 17.59
C TYR A 227 5.02 19.13 16.60
N LEU A 228 5.04 19.97 15.58
CA LEU A 228 4.09 19.99 14.47
C LEU A 228 4.60 19.06 13.36
N CYS A 229 3.80 18.05 13.05
CA CYS A 229 4.02 17.14 11.93
C CYS A 229 3.43 17.73 10.64
N GLU A 230 4.02 17.41 9.48
CA GLU A 230 3.48 17.74 8.16
C GLU A 230 2.02 17.24 7.98
N SER A 231 1.73 16.02 8.47
CA SER A 231 0.41 15.40 8.41
C SER A 231 0.05 14.62 9.69
N ALA A 232 -1.26 14.43 9.91
CA ALA A 232 -1.77 13.60 11.01
C ALA A 232 -1.30 12.13 10.91
N ARG A 233 -1.10 11.60 9.69
CA ARG A 233 -0.51 10.28 9.46
C ARG A 233 0.91 10.18 10.04
N ILE A 234 1.74 11.19 9.81
CA ILE A 234 3.11 11.25 10.36
C ILE A 234 3.05 11.40 11.88
N ARG A 235 2.13 12.21 12.42
CA ARG A 235 1.91 12.35 13.88
C ARG A 235 1.56 11.01 14.55
N THR A 236 0.68 10.22 13.93
CA THR A 236 0.30 8.90 14.45
C THR A 236 1.47 7.90 14.35
N LEU A 237 2.17 7.84 13.21
CA LEU A 237 3.36 6.99 13.06
C LEU A 237 4.42 7.25 14.14
N TRP A 238 4.77 8.52 14.38
CA TRP A 238 5.71 8.90 15.43
C TRP A 238 5.22 8.50 16.83
N PHE A 239 3.92 8.65 17.10
CA PHE A 239 3.32 8.24 18.37
C PHE A 239 3.42 6.73 18.58
N ASP A 240 3.04 5.94 17.57
CA ASP A 240 3.01 4.48 17.63
C ASP A 240 4.41 3.87 17.77
N GLU A 241 5.40 4.37 17.01
CA GLU A 241 6.80 3.92 17.10
C GLU A 241 7.45 4.30 18.44
N LEU A 242 7.16 5.49 18.99
CA LEU A 242 7.61 5.88 20.33
C LEU A 242 7.02 4.97 21.42
N GLU A 243 5.74 4.63 21.35
CA GLU A 243 5.15 3.67 22.28
C GLU A 243 5.72 2.25 22.09
N GLN A 244 5.91 1.81 20.83
CA GLN A 244 6.44 0.49 20.50
C GLN A 244 7.86 0.32 21.03
N ALA A 245 8.75 1.29 20.80
CA ALA A 245 10.10 1.28 21.35
C ALA A 245 10.09 1.20 22.89
N LYS A 246 9.19 1.94 23.56
CA LYS A 246 9.03 1.83 25.03
C LYS A 246 8.50 0.47 25.49
N ARG A 247 7.53 -0.13 24.77
CA ARG A 247 7.05 -1.50 25.03
C ARG A 247 8.19 -2.51 24.88
N GLU A 248 9.03 -2.37 23.86
CA GLU A 248 10.15 -3.26 23.59
C GLU A 248 11.23 -3.17 24.69
N ILE A 249 11.55 -1.96 25.18
CA ILE A 249 12.43 -1.75 26.35
C ILE A 249 11.89 -2.48 27.58
N LEU A 250 10.60 -2.33 27.88
CA LEU A 250 9.97 -3.00 29.02
C LEU A 250 9.97 -4.52 28.88
N HIS A 251 9.71 -5.03 27.67
CA HIS A 251 9.75 -6.46 27.38
C HIS A 251 11.16 -7.05 27.55
N LYS A 252 12.18 -6.43 26.95
CA LYS A 252 13.60 -6.79 27.12
C LYS A 252 14.02 -6.75 28.60
N GLY A 253 13.64 -5.69 29.32
CA GLY A 253 13.90 -5.57 30.77
C GLY A 253 13.21 -6.65 31.61
N SER A 254 12.00 -7.08 31.23
CA SER A 254 11.29 -8.19 31.87
C SER A 254 12.03 -9.53 31.68
N LEU A 255 12.46 -9.84 30.45
CA LEU A 255 13.23 -11.06 30.14
C LEU A 255 14.53 -11.13 30.93
N VAL A 256 15.28 -10.02 31.03
CA VAL A 256 16.51 -9.94 31.84
C VAL A 256 16.24 -10.20 33.32
N ARG A 257 15.15 -9.65 33.88
CA ARG A 257 14.74 -9.92 35.26
C ARG A 257 14.38 -11.38 35.46
N GLN A 258 13.60 -11.98 34.55
CA GLN A 258 13.23 -13.40 34.61
C GLN A 258 14.45 -14.33 34.53
N ALA A 259 15.41 -14.06 33.64
CA ALA A 259 16.68 -14.78 33.56
C ALA A 259 17.48 -14.68 34.87
N THR A 260 17.62 -13.47 35.42
CA THR A 260 18.32 -13.23 36.70
C THR A 260 17.66 -13.95 37.88
N ILE A 261 16.32 -13.98 37.94
CA ILE A 261 15.56 -14.67 38.99
C ILE A 261 15.71 -16.19 38.87
N ARG A 262 15.72 -16.75 37.65
CA ARG A 262 16.00 -18.17 37.42
C ARG A 262 17.41 -18.54 37.87
N GLY A 263 18.43 -17.76 37.51
CA GLY A 263 19.82 -17.97 37.96
C GLY A 263 19.97 -17.93 39.49
N LYS A 264 19.32 -16.98 40.18
CA LYS A 264 19.34 -16.94 41.65
C LYS A 264 18.61 -18.12 42.30
N ARG A 265 17.52 -18.62 41.71
CA ARG A 265 16.86 -19.85 42.20
C ARG A 265 17.74 -21.09 42.04
N GLN A 266 18.56 -21.14 41.00
CA GLN A 266 19.51 -22.23 40.76
C GLN A 266 20.59 -22.27 41.85
N THR A 267 21.24 -21.14 42.16
CA THR A 267 22.27 -21.08 43.22
C THR A 267 21.72 -21.34 44.63
N VAL A 268 20.45 -21.00 44.92
CA VAL A 268 19.80 -21.36 46.19
C VAL A 268 19.46 -22.85 46.24
N LYS A 269 19.03 -23.46 45.13
CA LYS A 269 18.72 -24.89 45.06
C LYS A 269 20.00 -25.74 45.14
N GLU A 270 21.09 -25.29 44.52
CA GLU A 270 22.42 -25.90 44.61
C GLU A 270 23.02 -25.79 46.02
N ARG A 271 22.90 -24.62 46.68
CA ARG A 271 23.30 -24.46 48.09
C ARG A 271 22.47 -25.32 49.04
N LYS A 272 21.16 -25.51 48.78
CA LYS A 272 20.34 -26.46 49.55
C LYS A 272 20.74 -27.91 49.28
N ALA A 273 21.01 -28.29 48.03
CA ALA A 273 21.45 -29.63 47.66
C ALA A 273 22.79 -30.01 48.31
N ALA A 274 23.75 -29.08 48.32
CA ALA A 274 25.06 -29.26 48.99
C ALA A 274 24.96 -29.26 50.53
N ALA A 275 23.94 -28.63 51.11
CA ALA A 275 23.66 -28.70 52.54
C ALA A 275 22.93 -30.01 52.94
N SER A 276 22.11 -30.58 52.05
CA SER A 276 21.42 -31.86 52.27
C SER A 276 22.28 -33.10 52.00
N SER A 277 23.47 -32.95 51.41
CA SER A 277 24.38 -34.08 51.12
C SER A 277 25.38 -34.39 52.23
N ALA A 278 25.19 -33.83 53.43
CA ALA A 278 26.14 -33.94 54.54
C ALA A 278 25.56 -34.63 55.79
N ILE A 279 24.31 -35.13 55.76
CA ILE A 279 23.66 -35.78 56.90
C ILE A 279 22.93 -37.06 56.44
N GLU A 280 23.25 -38.14 57.15
CA GLU A 280 22.56 -39.42 57.33
C GLU A 280 22.73 -40.58 56.31
N GLU A 281 23.14 -41.70 56.91
CA GLU A 281 23.23 -43.03 56.36
C GLU A 281 21.85 -43.74 56.38
N LYS A 282 21.73 -44.82 55.60
CA LYS A 282 20.60 -45.78 55.51
C LYS A 282 20.59 -46.75 56.73
N PRO A 283 19.65 -47.74 56.92
CA PRO A 283 18.59 -48.27 56.01
C PRO A 283 17.22 -48.69 56.65
N SER A 284 16.39 -49.40 55.85
CA SER A 284 15.14 -50.16 56.16
C SER A 284 13.85 -49.30 56.29
N PHE A 285 12.63 -49.79 56.04
CA PHE A 285 12.10 -51.16 55.83
C PHE A 285 10.96 -51.16 54.75
N LEU A 286 10.35 -52.31 54.46
CA LEU A 286 9.30 -52.56 53.44
C LEU A 286 7.90 -52.05 53.84
N GLU A 287 7.06 -51.72 52.86
CA GLU A 287 5.77 -52.41 52.60
C GLU A 287 5.13 -51.95 51.26
N GLU A 288 4.31 -52.82 50.67
CA GLU A 288 3.58 -52.67 49.39
C GLU A 288 2.11 -52.36 49.67
N GLU A 289 1.39 -51.64 48.78
CA GLU A 289 -0.06 -51.87 48.53
C GLU A 289 -0.52 -51.39 47.13
N GLU A 290 -1.57 -52.06 46.63
CA GLU A 290 -2.27 -51.95 45.33
C GLU A 290 -3.73 -51.49 45.58
N ASP A 291 -4.51 -50.86 44.68
CA ASP A 291 -4.35 -50.35 43.30
C ASP A 291 -5.57 -49.37 43.04
N VAL A 292 -6.02 -49.22 41.79
CA VAL A 292 -7.31 -48.71 41.30
C VAL A 292 -7.35 -47.21 40.97
N GLY A 293 -7.24 -46.92 39.67
CA GLY A 293 -7.40 -45.58 39.10
C GLY A 293 -8.83 -45.13 38.86
N ASP A 294 -8.95 -44.09 38.02
CA ASP A 294 -10.08 -43.93 37.11
C ASP A 294 -9.62 -43.19 35.84
N GLU A 295 -10.24 -43.48 34.71
CA GLU A 295 -10.02 -42.78 33.45
C GLU A 295 -11.00 -41.61 33.32
N ASN A 296 -10.62 -40.52 32.66
CA ASN A 296 -11.50 -39.75 31.76
C ASN A 296 -10.72 -38.67 30.99
N GLU A 297 -10.24 -39.09 29.82
CA GLU A 297 -10.49 -38.44 28.53
C GLU A 297 -10.83 -36.93 28.47
N GLU A 298 -9.97 -36.14 27.81
CA GLU A 298 -10.44 -35.31 26.69
C GLU A 298 -9.35 -35.09 25.63
N ARG A 299 -9.73 -35.24 24.34
CA ARG A 299 -8.82 -35.21 23.19
C ARG A 299 -8.90 -33.86 22.45
N ASN A 300 -7.75 -33.31 22.03
CA ASN A 300 -7.73 -32.35 20.92
C ASN A 300 -6.46 -32.48 20.05
N PRO A 301 -6.56 -33.07 18.84
CA PRO A 301 -5.47 -33.15 17.88
C PRO A 301 -5.71 -32.21 16.67
N GLN A 302 -5.33 -30.93 16.75
CA GLN A 302 -5.49 -30.03 15.59
C GLN A 302 -4.33 -29.04 15.36
N SER A 303 -3.15 -29.58 15.07
CA SER A 303 -1.97 -28.83 14.59
C SER A 303 -1.48 -29.34 13.23
N LYS A 304 -2.34 -29.34 12.19
CA LYS A 304 -1.94 -29.73 10.83
C LYS A 304 -2.84 -29.23 9.68
N CYS A 305 -3.13 -27.92 9.60
CA CYS A 305 -3.50 -27.29 8.32
C CYS A 305 -3.39 -25.75 8.34
N CYS A 306 -2.35 -25.16 7.70
CA CYS A 306 -2.47 -23.93 6.88
C CYS A 306 -1.13 -23.51 6.22
N VAL A 307 -0.67 -24.22 5.18
CA VAL A 307 0.39 -23.69 4.27
C VAL A 307 0.04 -23.88 2.78
N LYS A 308 -1.03 -24.63 2.44
CA LYS A 308 -1.29 -25.08 1.06
C LYS A 308 -2.52 -24.46 0.35
N CYS A 309 -3.13 -23.41 0.91
CA CYS A 309 -4.28 -22.71 0.28
C CYS A 309 -3.93 -21.44 -0.52
N MET A 310 -2.68 -20.94 -0.49
CA MET A 310 -2.37 -19.61 -1.03
C MET A 310 -1.84 -19.58 -2.48
N GLN A 311 -1.64 -20.74 -3.12
CA GLN A 311 -1.07 -20.82 -4.49
C GLN A 311 -2.08 -21.11 -5.61
N MET A 312 -3.38 -21.27 -5.33
CA MET A 312 -4.33 -21.82 -6.32
C MET A 312 -5.37 -20.83 -6.89
N ASN A 313 -5.24 -19.53 -6.65
CA ASN A 313 -6.27 -18.53 -7.02
C ASN A 313 -5.83 -17.39 -7.97
N TYR A 314 -4.61 -17.43 -8.55
CA TYR A 314 -4.21 -16.43 -9.56
C TYR A 314 -4.61 -16.79 -11.01
N GLY A 315 -4.84 -18.07 -11.32
CA GLY A 315 -5.20 -18.50 -12.69
C GLY A 315 -6.66 -18.32 -13.10
N ARG A 316 -7.59 -18.12 -12.14
CA ARG A 316 -9.05 -18.09 -12.42
C ARG A 316 -9.63 -16.70 -12.70
N CYS A 317 -8.96 -15.62 -12.31
CA CYS A 317 -9.47 -14.26 -12.54
C CYS A 317 -9.35 -13.81 -14.00
N ILE A 318 -8.35 -14.29 -14.75
CA ILE A 318 -8.11 -13.88 -16.14
C ILE A 318 -9.17 -14.47 -17.09
N TYR A 319 -9.59 -15.74 -16.87
CA TYR A 319 -10.62 -16.38 -17.70
C TYR A 319 -12.02 -15.75 -17.54
N ASN A 320 -12.38 -15.29 -16.33
CA ASN A 320 -13.70 -14.69 -16.11
C ASN A 320 -13.86 -13.28 -16.70
N ILE A 321 -12.76 -12.54 -16.91
CA ILE A 321 -12.82 -11.24 -17.60
C ILE A 321 -13.06 -11.43 -19.11
N TRP A 322 -12.58 -12.54 -19.70
CA TRP A 322 -12.78 -12.84 -21.13
C TRP A 322 -14.18 -13.39 -21.46
N LEU A 323 -14.87 -14.00 -20.49
CA LEU A 323 -16.24 -14.49 -20.70
C LEU A 323 -17.27 -13.35 -20.74
N ILE A 324 -17.12 -12.33 -19.88
CA ILE A 324 -18.10 -11.25 -19.68
C ILE A 324 -18.20 -10.31 -20.90
N THR A 325 -17.17 -10.21 -21.73
CA THR A 325 -17.19 -9.42 -22.98
C THR A 325 -17.72 -10.20 -24.19
N SER A 326 -18.07 -11.48 -24.06
CA SER A 326 -18.51 -12.32 -25.18
C SER A 326 -20.03 -12.33 -25.45
N GLU A 327 -20.85 -11.77 -24.55
CA GLU A 327 -22.32 -11.81 -24.68
C GLU A 327 -22.94 -10.70 -25.56
N THR A 328 -22.16 -9.75 -26.08
CA THR A 328 -22.69 -8.56 -26.80
C THR A 328 -22.36 -8.47 -28.29
N ALA A 329 -21.74 -9.49 -28.90
CA ALA A 329 -21.44 -9.48 -30.35
C ALA A 329 -21.47 -10.90 -31.00
N PRO A 330 -22.60 -11.34 -31.60
CA PRO A 330 -22.73 -12.67 -32.20
C PRO A 330 -22.29 -12.75 -33.68
N PHE A 331 -21.26 -12.01 -34.10
CA PHE A 331 -20.68 -12.12 -35.44
C PHE A 331 -19.14 -12.05 -35.41
N LEU A 332 -18.50 -12.82 -36.30
CA LEU A 332 -17.06 -13.13 -36.37
C LEU A 332 -16.50 -14.08 -35.28
N ARG A 333 -16.82 -15.38 -35.42
CA ARG A 333 -15.84 -16.44 -35.12
C ARG A 333 -14.95 -16.65 -36.34
N ILE A 334 -13.70 -16.20 -36.27
CA ILE A 334 -12.61 -16.69 -37.13
C ILE A 334 -11.62 -17.42 -36.21
N PRO A 335 -11.37 -18.73 -36.40
CA PRO A 335 -10.37 -19.43 -35.61
C PRO A 335 -8.97 -19.01 -36.08
N LEU A 336 -8.15 -18.48 -35.17
CA LEU A 336 -6.70 -18.39 -35.37
C LEU A 336 -6.13 -19.81 -35.37
N LEU A 337 -5.89 -20.35 -36.56
CA LEU A 337 -5.07 -21.54 -36.73
C LEU A 337 -3.60 -21.13 -36.76
N LEU A 338 -2.92 -21.45 -35.66
CA LEU A 338 -1.53 -21.89 -35.53
C LEU A 338 -0.37 -21.05 -36.10
N PHE A 339 0.63 -20.91 -35.22
CA PHE A 339 2.06 -20.83 -35.54
C PHE A 339 2.54 -22.04 -36.36
#